data_AF-A0AAE1B0B5-F1
#
_entry.id   AF-A0AAE1B0B5-F1
#
_cell.length_a   1.000
_cell.length_b   1.000
_cell.length_c   1.000
_cell.angle_alpha   90.00
_cell.angle_beta   90.00
_cell.angle_gamma   90.00
#
_symmetry.space_group_name_H-M   'P 1'
#
loop_
_entity.id
_entity.type
_entity.pdbx_description
1 polymer ?
#
loop_
_entity_poly.entity_id
_entity_poly.type
_entity_poly.pdbx_seq_one_letter_code
_entity_poly.pdbx_strand_id
1 'polypeptide(L)'
;MAGDSWLSDYDFCSNMGQDIMEKINERDKHARTSSAYTKLSAQIRTKSKQFNSDLNRLKQNLMRASASYHITQREVERRQRMMDALITKEKQIDSALKNEGQSRAPTDR
;
A
#
# COMPACT_ATOMS: atom_id res chain seq x y z
N MET A 1 20.49 21.10 -8.66
CA MET A 1 19.27 21.10 -7.85
C MET A 1 18.62 19.75 -8.04
N ALA A 2 18.60 18.88 -7.01
CA ALA A 2 17.82 17.66 -7.11
C ALA A 2 16.34 18.07 -7.16
N GLY A 3 15.66 17.75 -8.27
CA GLY A 3 14.25 18.07 -8.44
C GLY A 3 13.38 17.36 -7.40
N ASP A 4 12.16 17.85 -7.23
CA ASP A 4 11.16 17.26 -6.35
C ASP A 4 10.75 15.86 -6.85
N SER A 5 11.25 14.80 -6.21
CA SER A 5 10.98 13.40 -6.55
C SER A 5 9.63 12.89 -6.09
N TRP A 6 8.80 13.73 -5.45
CA TRP A 6 7.60 13.29 -4.76
C TRP A 6 6.61 12.58 -5.69
N LEU A 7 6.48 13.02 -6.94
CA LEU A 7 5.57 12.37 -7.90
C LEU A 7 6.05 10.98 -8.32
N SER A 8 7.36 10.81 -8.59
CA SER A 8 7.90 9.48 -8.88
C SER A 8 7.82 8.55 -7.67
N ASP A 9 8.02 9.08 -6.46
CA ASP A 9 7.87 8.31 -5.22
C ASP A 9 6.41 7.88 -5.00
N TYR A 10 5.44 8.76 -5.33
CA TYR A 10 4.02 8.44 -5.33
C TYR A 10 3.69 7.35 -6.33
N ASP A 11 4.15 7.46 -7.58
CA ASP A 11 3.88 6.46 -8.63
C ASP A 11 4.45 5.09 -8.23
N PHE A 12 5.65 5.06 -7.66
CA PHE A 12 6.24 3.86 -7.10
C PHE A 12 5.37 3.25 -5.99
N CYS A 13 4.91 4.05 -5.02
CA CYS A 13 4.02 3.59 -3.96
C CYS A 13 2.70 3.05 -4.54
N SER A 14 2.10 3.76 -5.48
CA SER A 14 0.84 3.39 -6.12
C SER A 14 0.95 2.03 -6.83
N ASN A 15 2.01 1.85 -7.63
CA ASN A 15 2.30 0.60 -8.32
C ASN A 15 2.54 -0.55 -7.35
N MET A 16 3.27 -0.31 -6.25
CA MET A 16 3.48 -1.33 -5.22
C MET A 16 2.17 -1.71 -4.51
N GLY A 17 1.31 -0.74 -4.19
CA GLY A 17 -0.01 -0.99 -3.62
C GLY A 17 -0.89 -1.83 -4.53
N GLN A 18 -0.83 -1.60 -5.85
CA GLN A 18 -1.53 -2.39 -6.85
C GLN A 18 -1.00 -3.83 -6.94
N ASP A 19 0.33 -4.01 -7.02
CA ASP A 19 0.96 -5.34 -7.06
C ASP A 19 0.66 -6.17 -5.79
N ILE A 20 0.59 -5.53 -4.62
CA ILE A 20 0.18 -6.19 -3.37
C ILE A 20 -1.25 -6.71 -3.49
N MET A 21 -2.19 -5.90 -3.98
CA MET A 21 -3.58 -6.31 -4.15
C MET A 21 -3.72 -7.45 -5.18
N GLU A 22 -2.96 -7.42 -6.27
CA GLU A 22 -2.92 -8.51 -7.24
C GLU A 22 -2.40 -9.81 -6.62
N LYS A 23 -1.37 -9.72 -5.77
CA LYS A 23 -0.85 -10.89 -5.03
C LYS A 23 -1.83 -11.43 -4.01
N ILE A 24 -2.58 -10.56 -3.35
CA ILE A 24 -3.68 -10.94 -2.46
C ILE A 24 -4.73 -11.73 -3.25
N ASN A 25 -5.16 -11.18 -4.40
CA ASN A 25 -6.13 -11.86 -5.26
C ASN A 25 -5.61 -13.20 -5.78
N GLU A 26 -4.32 -13.30 -6.11
CA GLU A 26 -3.69 -14.56 -6.53
C GLU A 26 -3.60 -15.56 -5.38
N ARG A 27 -3.18 -15.13 -4.19
CA ARG A 27 -3.14 -15.94 -2.96
C ARG A 27 -4.50 -16.56 -2.69
N ASP A 28 -5.57 -15.78 -2.84
CA ASP A 28 -6.93 -16.20 -2.52
C ASP A 28 -7.47 -17.28 -3.49
N LYS A 29 -6.79 -17.55 -4.61
CA LYS A 29 -7.06 -18.68 -5.51
C LYS A 29 -6.49 -20.00 -4.98
N HIS A 30 -5.60 -19.97 -4.00
CA HIS A 30 -4.94 -21.15 -3.45
C HIS A 30 -5.53 -21.57 -2.10
N ALA A 31 -5.56 -22.88 -1.84
CA ALA A 31 -5.93 -23.41 -0.53
C ALA A 31 -4.95 -22.94 0.55
N ARG A 32 -5.45 -22.61 1.75
CA ARG A 32 -4.64 -22.08 2.87
C ARG A 32 -3.52 -23.01 3.33
N THR A 33 -3.69 -24.31 3.14
CA THR A 33 -2.71 -25.35 3.48
C THR A 33 -1.64 -25.53 2.39
N SER A 34 -1.80 -24.90 1.23
CA SER A 34 -0.86 -25.03 0.12
C SER A 34 0.44 -24.26 0.39
N SER A 35 1.54 -24.79 -0.15
CA SER A 35 2.83 -24.11 -0.16
C SER A 35 2.77 -22.79 -0.94
N ALA A 36 1.97 -22.73 -2.01
CA ALA A 36 1.73 -21.53 -2.81
C ALA A 36 1.09 -20.40 -1.98
N TYR A 37 0.04 -20.71 -1.22
CA TYR A 37 -0.59 -19.76 -0.30
C TYR A 37 0.40 -19.23 0.72
N THR A 38 1.16 -20.13 1.36
CA THR A 38 2.16 -19.76 2.38
C THR A 38 3.23 -18.82 1.80
N LYS A 39 3.74 -19.13 0.61
CA LYS A 39 4.74 -18.32 -0.10
C LYS A 39 4.19 -16.95 -0.46
N LEU A 40 2.99 -16.86 -1.02
CA LEU A 40 2.35 -15.60 -1.39
C LEU A 40 2.06 -14.73 -0.17
N SER A 41 1.51 -15.30 0.91
CA SER A 41 1.29 -14.58 2.18
C SER A 41 2.59 -14.00 2.74
N ALA A 42 3.70 -14.73 2.69
CA ALA A 42 4.99 -14.20 3.12
C ALA A 42 5.45 -13.02 2.26
N GLN A 43 5.31 -13.11 0.93
CA GLN A 43 5.65 -12.02 0.02
C GLN A 43 4.77 -10.78 0.24
N ILE A 44 3.46 -10.96 0.40
CA ILE A 44 2.49 -9.88 0.67
C ILE A 44 2.87 -9.15 1.95
N ARG A 45 3.17 -9.87 3.04
CA ARG A 45 3.58 -9.25 4.32
C ARG A 45 4.86 -8.42 4.17
N THR A 46 5.86 -8.92 3.46
CA THR A 46 7.11 -8.18 3.22
C THR A 46 6.85 -6.92 2.39
N LYS A 47 6.10 -7.03 1.29
CA LYS A 47 5.78 -5.88 0.44
C LYS A 47 4.90 -4.85 1.15
N SER A 48 3.94 -5.29 1.95
CA SER A 48 3.09 -4.41 2.77
C SER A 48 3.93 -3.58 3.76
N LYS A 49 4.92 -4.18 4.43
CA LYS A 49 5.85 -3.43 5.30
C LYS A 49 6.66 -2.38 4.52
N GLN A 50 7.10 -2.73 3.30
CA GLN A 50 7.82 -1.80 2.43
C GLN A 50 6.90 -0.64 2.02
N PHE A 51 5.68 -0.94 1.59
CA PHE A 51 4.65 0.05 1.24
C PHE A 51 4.36 1.02 2.38
N ASN A 52 4.18 0.54 3.61
CA ASN A 52 3.94 1.42 4.76
C ASN A 52 5.15 2.31 5.06
N SER A 53 6.37 1.79 4.87
CA SER A 53 7.60 2.58 5.07
C SER A 53 7.74 3.68 4.00
N ASP A 54 7.49 3.36 2.74
CA ASP A 54 7.54 4.33 1.63
C ASP A 54 6.42 5.37 1.73
N LEU A 55 5.21 4.96 2.12
CA LEU A 55 4.08 5.86 2.36
C LEU A 55 4.38 6.86 3.49
N ASN A 56 5.00 6.39 4.58
CA ASN A 56 5.45 7.28 5.65
C ASN A 56 6.53 8.26 5.17
N ARG A 57 7.50 7.80 4.36
CA ARG A 57 8.50 8.69 3.75
C ARG A 57 7.84 9.75 2.87
N LEU A 58 6.90 9.36 2.02
CA LEU A 58 6.16 10.24 1.13
C LEU A 58 5.38 11.32 1.89
N LYS A 59 4.75 10.93 3.02
CA LYS A 59 4.07 11.85 3.94
C LYS A 59 5.03 12.88 4.55
N GLN A 60 6.18 12.42 5.05
CA GLN A 60 7.18 13.31 5.64
C GLN A 60 7.75 14.29 4.60
N ASN A 61 7.97 13.83 3.38
CA ASN A 61 8.44 14.69 2.28
C ASN A 61 7.41 15.77 1.94
N LEU A 62 6.11 15.43 1.88
CA LEU A 62 5.04 16.40 1.68
C LEU A 62 5.01 17.45 2.79
N MET A 63 5.09 17.02 4.05
CA MET A 63 5.10 17.93 5.20
C MET A 63 6.29 18.89 5.16
N ARG A 64 7.50 18.40 4.83
CA ARG A 64 8.70 19.24 4.69
C ARG A 64 8.56 20.25 3.56
N ALA A 65 8.12 19.81 2.37
CA ALA A 65 7.95 20.68 1.20
C ALA A 65 6.87 21.76 1.42
N SER A 66 5.80 21.41 2.16
CA SER A 66 4.77 22.36 2.57
C SER A 66 5.31 23.38 3.57
N ALA A 67 6.02 22.93 4.61
CA ALA A 67 6.54 23.80 5.67
C ALA A 67 7.63 24.77 5.18
N SER A 68 8.42 24.36 4.18
CA SER A 68 9.44 25.21 3.54
C SER A 68 8.91 26.08 2.41
N TYR A 69 7.59 26.06 2.14
CA TYR A 69 6.96 26.76 1.02
C TYR A 69 7.58 26.42 -0.35
N HIS A 70 8.15 25.22 -0.49
CA HIS A 70 8.77 24.77 -1.74
C HIS A 70 7.74 24.45 -2.82
N ILE A 71 6.50 24.18 -2.42
CA ILE A 71 5.35 23.94 -3.29
C ILE A 71 4.20 24.87 -2.94
N THR A 72 3.35 25.18 -3.92
CA THR A 72 2.17 26.03 -3.70
C THR A 72 1.13 25.33 -2.83
N GLN A 73 0.26 26.09 -2.16
CA GLN A 73 -0.84 25.54 -1.37
C GLN A 73 -1.75 24.62 -2.21
N ARG A 74 -2.05 24.99 -3.46
CA ARG A 74 -2.83 24.17 -4.38
C ARG A 74 -2.15 22.82 -4.65
N GLU A 75 -0.83 22.80 -4.74
CA GLU A 75 -0.06 21.58 -4.93
C GLU A 75 -0.02 20.72 -3.65
N VAL A 76 0.07 21.34 -2.47
CA VAL A 76 -0.07 20.64 -1.18
C VAL A 76 -1.41 19.90 -1.14
N GLU A 77 -2.52 20.58 -1.46
CA GLU A 77 -3.85 19.97 -1.48
C GLU A 77 -3.97 18.83 -2.50
N ARG A 78 -3.36 18.99 -3.68
CA ARG A 78 -3.34 17.93 -4.70
C ARG A 78 -2.62 16.69 -4.18
N ARG A 79 -1.43 16.87 -3.61
CA ARG A 79 -0.62 15.78 -3.05
C ARG A 79 -1.28 15.15 -1.83
N GLN A 80 -2.01 15.91 -1.02
CA GLN A 80 -2.79 15.37 0.09
C GLN A 80 -3.89 14.41 -0.42
N ARG A 81 -4.64 14.79 -1.45
CA ARG A 81 -5.65 13.88 -2.06
C ARG A 81 -5.02 12.59 -2.60
N MET A 82 -3.84 12.70 -3.19
CA MET A 82 -3.06 11.55 -3.65
C MET A 82 -2.62 10.65 -2.48
N MET A 83 -2.13 11.24 -1.39
CA MET A 83 -1.83 10.51 -0.15
C MET A 83 -3.05 9.78 0.42
N ASP A 84 -4.22 10.42 0.42
CA ASP A 84 -5.45 9.83 0.95
C ASP A 84 -5.87 8.57 0.15
N ALA A 85 -5.63 8.57 -1.16
CA ALA A 85 -5.83 7.39 -2.00
C ALA A 85 -4.89 6.23 -1.61
N LEU A 86 -3.62 6.52 -1.34
CA LEU A 86 -2.65 5.52 -0.88
C LEU A 86 -2.98 5.01 0.53
N ILE A 87 -3.42 5.88 1.45
CA ILE A 87 -3.87 5.48 2.80
C ILE A 87 -5.12 4.61 2.72
N THR A 88 -6.02 4.88 1.76
CA THR A 88 -7.18 4.02 1.53
C THR A 88 -6.74 2.64 1.04
N LYS A 89 -5.74 2.59 0.16
CA LYS A 89 -5.12 1.33 -0.31
C LYS A 89 -4.43 0.57 0.84
N GLU A 90 -3.70 1.25 1.72
CA GLU A 90 -3.09 0.68 2.94
C GLU A 90 -4.15 -0.06 3.77
N LYS A 91 -5.27 0.62 4.08
CA LYS A 91 -6.36 0.04 4.85
C LYS A 91 -6.95 -1.20 4.18
N GLN A 92 -7.11 -1.19 2.85
CA GLN A 92 -7.59 -2.35 2.10
C GLN A 92 -6.62 -3.55 2.22
N ILE A 93 -5.32 -3.30 2.08
CA ILE A 93 -4.27 -4.31 2.22
C ILE A 93 -4.28 -4.89 3.65
N ASP A 94 -4.31 -4.03 4.67
CA ASP A 94 -4.35 -4.43 6.07
C ASP A 94 -5.58 -5.27 6.40
N SER A 95 -6.75 -4.87 5.90
CA SER A 95 -7.99 -5.65 6.04
C SER A 95 -7.88 -7.02 5.37
N ALA A 96 -7.31 -7.09 4.17
CA ALA A 96 -7.12 -8.36 3.45
C ALA A 96 -6.09 -9.29 4.12
N LEU A 97 -5.11 -8.73 4.83
CA LEU A 97 -4.15 -9.47 5.65
C LEU A 97 -4.79 -9.95 6.97
N LYS A 98 -5.61 -9.13 7.62
CA LYS A 98 -6.33 -9.53 8.85
C LYS A 98 -7.38 -10.61 8.58
N ASN A 99 -8.06 -10.53 7.44
CA ASN A 99 -9.03 -11.54 7.01
C ASN A 99 -8.40 -12.91 6.68
N GLU A 100 -7.06 -13.04 6.62
CA GLU A 100 -6.37 -14.34 6.61
C GLU A 100 -6.84 -15.22 7.80
N GLY A 101 -7.26 -14.63 8.92
CA GLY A 101 -7.70 -15.35 10.12
C GLY A 101 -9.20 -15.69 10.22
N GLN A 102 -10.10 -15.02 9.48
CA GLN A 102 -11.52 -14.95 9.90
C GLN A 102 -12.61 -15.57 9.01
N SER A 103 -12.37 -16.06 7.78
CA SER A 103 -13.49 -16.68 7.01
C SER A 103 -13.08 -17.71 5.95
N ARG A 104 -13.32 -18.99 6.27
CA ARG A 104 -14.26 -19.90 5.58
C ARG A 104 -14.26 -21.23 6.33
N ALA A 105 -15.07 -21.32 7.38
CA ALA A 105 -15.57 -22.63 7.79
C ALA A 105 -16.44 -23.15 6.64
N PRO A 106 -16.26 -24.40 6.16
CA PRO A 106 -17.17 -24.96 5.18
C PRO A 106 -18.54 -25.04 5.86
N THR A 107 -19.51 -24.33 5.31
CA THR A 107 -20.92 -24.63 5.58
C THR A 107 -21.23 -25.88 4.77
N ASP A 108 -20.94 -27.02 5.39
CA ASP A 108 -21.45 -28.31 4.95
C ASP A 108 -22.96 -28.32 5.25
N ARG A 109 -23.78 -28.46 4.22
CA ARG A 109 -25.23 -28.62 4.33
C ARG A 109 -25.73 -29.57 3.27
#